data_AF-A0A3C1ZVY6-F1
#
_entry.id   AF-A0A3C1ZVY6-F1
#
_cell.length_a   1.000
_cell.length_b   1.000
_cell.length_c   1.000
_cell.angle_alpha   90.00
_cell.angle_beta   90.00
_cell.angle_gamma   90.00
#
_symmetry.space_group_name_H-M   'P 1'
#
loop_
_entity.id
_entity.type
_entity.pdbx_description
1 polymer ?
#
loop_
_entity_poly.entity_id
_entity_poly.type
_entity_poly.pdbx_seq_one_letter_code
_entity_poly.pdbx_strand_id
1 'polypeptide(L)'
;MINQETLFTLFPNGKIRILPKKTVIATPHQKVTSIYWLLEGSIDHYVSLDKPKKNVLVNKTAEPMTCIGWNGLNAPGRFYHATVVGSKEAELYEVPMDQIEQYLDSNPDSAFLRDIGQRIYYQFGQALSRQIKQMEHEHLPTAPSTLEPYVISPEPDTEEMITLMRRSPFMEAFEDEDLRELAGHTVRREYEPGEEIYHQREPTPGFYILIQGEVTIERHQEGVRFKHRTLSTPGFVFGWSCPLEMPDVCNAMATHKCSVYMIPTEQLRAILKAKPALGIRFHRRLIWLLGNHLQASFTRSVYLSIHHDQLTIHNLIEGHKSKLQLSSPIYQVPHLLKEYVTKPIAYDILHQLNQKGNAAEKFIASISLQLLRHDEKELKFMQGLNRIYESVTENAETDPEALRKACSASTRQLFEPLEVKISGWEQLPKSAGHIFIYNHLLNDPNYTLPNGFQITLDSHFISSLILDATYNSPGIRTVRMSKGPEYGHQDYYERLGYINVFTQDSDNAPARREQAKKIFYEQATAHLKAGENVIISPEGTSYASEESPGPFKMGAFNLAYQNPEVCIVPIVLFNFDKRIPANTYYARILEPLKLHEKVENEKQLKPFVYEYQRTFAAEVEKIRRLSDEQKK
;
A
#
# COMPACT_ATOMS: atom_id res chain seq x y z
N MET A 1 -12.59 31.09 19.43
CA MET A 1 -13.07 31.28 18.04
C MET A 1 -13.77 32.63 17.94
N ILE A 2 -13.55 33.35 16.85
CA ILE A 2 -14.19 34.61 16.50
C ILE A 2 -15.68 34.33 16.24
N ASN A 3 -16.58 35.03 16.93
CA ASN A 3 -18.02 34.92 16.70
C ASN A 3 -18.47 35.88 15.59
N GLN A 4 -19.75 35.80 15.21
CA GLN A 4 -20.33 36.62 14.15
C GLN A 4 -20.19 38.13 14.42
N GLU A 5 -20.48 38.58 15.65
CA GLU A 5 -20.37 40.00 16.03
C GLU A 5 -18.93 40.52 15.91
N THR A 6 -17.96 39.73 16.34
CA THR A 6 -16.54 40.06 16.23
C THR A 6 -16.13 40.10 14.76
N LEU A 7 -16.58 39.15 13.93
CA LEU A 7 -16.28 39.16 12.50
C LEU A 7 -16.80 40.42 11.80
N PHE A 8 -18.03 40.85 12.12
CA PHE A 8 -18.61 42.08 11.57
C PHE A 8 -17.86 43.33 12.05
N THR A 9 -17.34 43.31 13.29
CA THR A 9 -16.53 44.40 13.84
C THR A 9 -15.17 44.48 13.15
N LEU A 10 -14.55 43.35 12.86
CA LEU A 10 -13.26 43.29 12.16
C LEU A 10 -13.38 43.75 10.70
N PHE A 11 -14.50 43.44 10.04
CA PHE A 11 -14.73 43.75 8.62
C PHE A 11 -16.06 44.45 8.38
N PRO A 12 -16.29 45.68 8.90
CA PRO A 12 -17.60 46.33 8.86
C PRO A 12 -18.15 46.58 7.46
N ASN A 13 -17.29 46.57 6.44
CA ASN A 13 -17.65 46.74 5.03
C ASN A 13 -17.95 45.41 4.31
N GLY A 14 -17.91 44.28 5.01
CA GLY A 14 -18.34 42.99 4.50
C GLY A 14 -19.84 42.98 4.18
N LYS A 15 -20.25 42.09 3.28
CA LYS A 15 -21.61 42.07 2.74
C LYS A 15 -22.30 40.74 3.06
N ILE A 16 -23.52 40.82 3.58
CA ILE A 16 -24.40 39.66 3.67
C ILE A 16 -24.92 39.30 2.27
N ARG A 17 -24.81 38.02 1.91
CA ARG A 17 -25.27 37.43 0.66
C ARG A 17 -26.26 36.34 0.98
N ILE A 18 -27.47 36.47 0.44
CA ILE A 18 -28.50 35.44 0.51
C ILE A 18 -28.52 34.75 -0.85
N LEU A 19 -28.13 33.46 -0.88
CA LEU A 19 -27.96 32.70 -2.11
C LEU A 19 -28.92 31.52 -2.17
N PRO A 20 -29.68 31.33 -3.27
CA PRO A 20 -30.60 30.21 -3.41
C PRO A 20 -29.85 28.88 -3.67
N LYS A 21 -30.55 27.77 -3.46
CA LYS A 21 -30.05 26.41 -3.75
C LYS A 21 -29.39 26.31 -5.13
N LYS A 22 -28.32 25.52 -5.23
CA LYS A 22 -27.52 25.30 -6.46
C LYS A 22 -26.69 26.50 -6.93
N THR A 23 -26.68 27.61 -6.20
CA THR A 23 -25.74 28.70 -6.49
C THR A 23 -24.31 28.22 -6.24
N VAL A 24 -23.44 28.38 -7.24
CA VAL A 24 -22.02 28.04 -7.14
C VAL A 24 -21.29 29.18 -6.43
N ILE A 25 -20.68 28.89 -5.28
CA ILE A 25 -19.89 29.83 -4.49
C ILE A 25 -18.42 29.76 -4.91
N ALA A 26 -17.93 28.55 -5.15
CA ALA A 26 -16.53 28.31 -5.53
C ALA A 26 -16.47 27.35 -6.72
N THR A 27 -15.65 27.70 -7.71
CA THR A 27 -15.28 26.85 -8.83
C THR A 27 -13.80 26.46 -8.69
N PRO A 28 -13.43 25.17 -8.80
CA PRO A 28 -12.03 24.74 -8.71
C PRO A 28 -11.11 25.57 -9.61
N HIS A 29 -9.92 25.91 -9.10
CA HIS A 29 -8.88 26.69 -9.77
C HIS A 29 -9.22 28.14 -10.13
N GLN A 30 -10.45 28.61 -9.86
CA GLN A 30 -10.80 30.03 -10.00
C GLN A 30 -10.08 30.87 -8.94
N LYS A 31 -9.68 32.09 -9.31
CA LYS A 31 -9.07 33.05 -8.37
C LYS A 31 -10.03 33.36 -7.24
N VAL A 32 -9.53 33.27 -6.01
CA VAL A 32 -10.26 33.74 -4.84
C VAL A 32 -10.20 35.27 -4.83
N THR A 33 -11.37 35.89 -4.78
CA THR A 33 -11.53 37.34 -4.65
C THR A 33 -12.11 37.74 -3.30
N SER A 34 -12.76 36.81 -2.60
CA SER A 34 -13.38 37.03 -1.30
C SER A 34 -13.28 35.76 -0.44
N ILE A 35 -13.30 35.94 0.89
CA ILE A 35 -13.58 34.87 1.86
C ILE A 35 -15.04 34.98 2.29
N TYR A 36 -15.69 33.84 2.43
CA TYR A 36 -17.09 33.74 2.86
C TYR A 36 -17.19 32.99 4.19
N TRP A 37 -18.11 33.40 5.05
CA TRP A 37 -18.53 32.66 6.25
C TRP A 37 -20.00 32.29 6.14
N LEU A 38 -20.34 31.01 6.26
CA LEU A 38 -21.72 30.54 6.29
C LEU A 38 -22.40 31.02 7.57
N LEU A 39 -23.40 31.89 7.50
CA LEU A 39 -24.17 32.32 8.68
C LEU A 39 -25.34 31.36 8.94
N GLU A 40 -26.11 31.04 7.90
CA GLU A 40 -27.26 30.13 7.96
C GLU A 40 -27.35 29.28 6.68
N GLY A 41 -27.94 28.08 6.79
CA GLY A 41 -28.16 27.16 5.67
C GLY A 41 -27.10 26.08 5.57
N SER A 42 -26.84 25.58 4.37
CA SER A 42 -25.84 24.53 4.13
C SER A 42 -25.18 24.64 2.77
N ILE A 43 -23.93 24.17 2.71
CA ILE A 43 -23.13 24.09 1.50
C ILE A 43 -22.69 22.63 1.26
N ASP A 44 -22.59 22.31 -0.02
CA ASP A 44 -22.18 21.02 -0.55
C ASP A 44 -20.85 21.20 -1.31
N HIS A 45 -19.88 20.34 -1.03
CA HIS A 45 -18.59 20.30 -1.71
C HIS A 45 -18.52 19.14 -2.69
N TYR A 46 -17.95 19.41 -3.87
CA TYR A 46 -17.83 18.44 -4.94
C TYR A 46 -16.39 18.33 -5.45
N VAL A 47 -16.01 17.10 -5.80
CA VAL A 47 -14.83 16.80 -6.62
C VAL A 47 -15.29 16.44 -8.02
N SER A 48 -14.75 17.12 -9.03
CA SER A 48 -15.00 16.81 -10.43
C SER A 48 -14.05 15.72 -10.89
N LEU A 49 -14.59 14.60 -11.35
CA LEU A 49 -13.85 13.57 -12.05
C LEU A 49 -13.83 13.90 -13.54
N ASP A 50 -12.71 13.68 -14.23
CA ASP A 50 -12.62 13.93 -15.66
C ASP A 50 -13.01 12.72 -16.52
N LYS A 51 -12.97 11.50 -15.96
CA LYS A 51 -13.16 10.25 -16.70
C LYS A 51 -13.97 9.22 -15.88
N PRO A 52 -15.30 9.13 -16.06
CA PRO A 52 -16.16 10.03 -16.82
C PRO A 52 -16.33 11.38 -16.13
N LYS A 53 -16.69 12.43 -16.88
CA LYS A 53 -17.03 13.74 -16.32
C LYS A 53 -18.21 13.63 -15.35
N LYS A 54 -17.93 13.69 -14.05
CA LYS A 54 -18.94 13.57 -13.00
C LYS A 54 -18.52 14.38 -11.78
N ASN A 55 -19.44 15.17 -11.26
CA ASN A 55 -19.27 15.81 -9.96
C ASN A 55 -19.72 14.83 -8.87
N VAL A 56 -18.77 14.43 -8.03
CA VAL A 56 -19.03 13.58 -6.88
C VAL A 56 -19.18 14.47 -5.65
N LEU A 57 -20.31 14.36 -4.97
CA LEU A 57 -20.52 15.01 -3.68
C LEU A 57 -19.60 14.34 -2.66
N VAL A 58 -18.69 15.11 -2.06
CA VAL A 58 -17.70 14.60 -1.11
C VAL A 58 -17.98 15.04 0.33
N ASN A 59 -18.69 16.15 0.52
CA ASN A 59 -18.96 16.70 1.84
C ASN A 59 -20.20 17.61 1.84
N LYS A 60 -21.04 17.52 2.87
CA LYS A 60 -22.10 18.51 3.16
C LYS A 60 -21.84 19.18 4.52
N THR A 61 -21.98 20.48 4.64
CA THR A 61 -21.85 21.15 5.94
C THR A 61 -22.92 22.23 6.11
N ALA A 62 -23.50 22.25 7.31
CA ALA A 62 -24.43 23.27 7.78
C ALA A 62 -23.88 23.97 9.02
N GLU A 63 -22.59 23.75 9.33
CA GLU A 63 -21.96 24.32 10.51
C GLU A 63 -21.83 25.85 10.35
N PRO A 64 -22.42 26.64 11.26
CA PRO A 64 -22.28 28.08 11.21
C PRO A 64 -20.82 28.51 11.25
N MET A 65 -20.55 29.64 10.61
CA MET A 65 -19.25 30.24 10.42
C MET A 65 -18.25 29.31 9.70
N THR A 66 -18.72 28.33 8.93
CA THR A 66 -17.88 27.58 7.98
C THR A 66 -17.25 28.57 7.00
N CYS A 67 -15.92 28.66 7.02
CA CYS A 67 -15.16 29.51 6.12
C CYS A 67 -15.10 28.87 4.72
N ILE A 68 -15.14 29.68 3.65
CA ILE A 68 -14.91 29.30 2.24
C ILE A 68 -13.96 30.32 1.62
N GLY A 69 -12.99 29.89 0.82
CA GLY A 69 -12.04 30.80 0.18
C GLY A 69 -10.79 31.11 1.02
N TRP A 70 -10.58 30.44 2.15
CA TRP A 70 -9.36 30.55 2.98
C TRP A 70 -8.07 30.29 2.19
N ASN A 71 -8.15 29.50 1.13
CA ASN A 71 -7.06 29.23 0.19
C ASN A 71 -6.62 30.48 -0.61
N GLY A 72 -7.37 31.59 -0.55
CA GLY A 72 -6.94 32.91 -1.01
C GLY A 72 -5.75 33.48 -0.24
N LEU A 73 -5.58 33.07 1.04
CA LEU A 73 -4.52 33.55 1.94
C LEU A 73 -3.12 33.05 1.59
N ASN A 74 -2.99 32.14 0.62
CA ASN A 74 -1.72 31.56 0.19
C ASN A 74 -1.65 31.56 -1.34
N ALA A 75 -0.48 31.86 -1.91
CA ALA A 75 -0.27 31.74 -3.35
C ALA A 75 -0.54 30.30 -3.84
N PRO A 76 -1.23 30.11 -4.98
CA PRO A 76 -1.66 31.10 -5.98
C PRO A 76 -3.07 31.70 -5.74
N GLY A 77 -3.68 31.48 -4.56
CA GLY A 77 -4.98 32.05 -4.22
C GLY A 77 -6.12 31.49 -5.07
N ARG A 78 -6.22 30.17 -5.20
CA ARG A 78 -7.19 29.47 -6.09
C ARG A 78 -8.03 28.46 -5.34
N PHE A 79 -9.34 28.41 -5.59
CA PHE A 79 -10.26 27.45 -4.94
C PHE A 79 -9.85 25.99 -5.20
N TYR A 80 -9.95 25.16 -4.17
CA TYR A 80 -9.49 23.76 -4.21
C TYR A 80 -10.55 22.79 -4.73
N HIS A 81 -11.82 23.05 -4.42
CA HIS A 81 -12.95 22.20 -4.79
C HIS A 81 -14.17 23.08 -5.12
N ALA A 82 -15.16 22.47 -5.76
CA ALA A 82 -16.42 23.15 -6.01
C ALA A 82 -17.21 23.25 -4.70
N THR A 83 -17.86 24.39 -4.46
CA THR A 83 -18.73 24.60 -3.30
C THR A 83 -20.03 25.23 -3.79
N VAL A 84 -21.15 24.64 -3.41
CA VAL A 84 -22.49 24.98 -3.91
C VAL A 84 -23.46 25.07 -2.74
N VAL A 85 -24.45 25.96 -2.81
CA VAL A 85 -25.53 26.00 -1.81
C VAL A 85 -26.37 24.71 -1.85
N GLY A 86 -26.41 23.97 -0.74
CA GLY A 86 -27.13 22.70 -0.59
C GLY A 86 -28.56 22.84 -0.04
N SER A 87 -28.80 23.83 0.81
CA SER A 87 -30.11 24.16 1.38
C SER A 87 -30.99 24.93 0.39
N LYS A 88 -32.25 25.20 0.74
CA LYS A 88 -33.14 26.04 -0.10
C LYS A 88 -32.53 27.43 -0.33
N GLU A 89 -31.91 27.96 0.72
CA GLU A 89 -31.21 29.23 0.75
C GLU A 89 -30.05 29.12 1.75
N ALA A 90 -28.97 29.87 1.54
CA ALA A 90 -27.89 30.04 2.50
C ALA A 90 -27.52 31.52 2.62
N GLU A 91 -27.32 31.95 3.86
CA GLU A 91 -26.83 33.29 4.19
C GLU A 91 -25.32 33.22 4.42
N LEU A 92 -24.56 34.06 3.72
CA LEU A 92 -23.10 34.11 3.76
C LEU A 92 -22.62 35.52 4.02
N TYR A 93 -21.62 35.68 4.89
CA TYR A 93 -20.90 36.94 5.02
C TYR A 93 -19.69 36.95 4.10
N GLU A 94 -19.68 37.85 3.12
CA GLU A 94 -18.61 38.02 2.13
C GLU A 94 -17.67 39.15 2.54
N VAL A 95 -16.38 38.85 2.67
CA VAL A 95 -15.32 39.85 2.86
C VAL A 95 -14.33 39.79 1.68
N PRO A 96 -14.15 40.88 0.93
CA PRO A 96 -13.15 40.97 -0.14
C PRO A 96 -11.72 40.71 0.33
N MET A 97 -10.92 40.03 -0.49
CA MET A 97 -9.53 39.64 -0.15
C MET A 97 -8.61 40.84 0.12
N ASP A 98 -8.81 41.95 -0.57
CA ASP A 98 -8.04 43.19 -0.33
C ASP A 98 -8.25 43.74 1.09
N GLN A 99 -9.48 43.67 1.61
CA GLN A 99 -9.77 44.04 2.99
C GLN A 99 -9.12 43.07 3.99
N ILE A 100 -9.09 41.77 3.67
CA ILE A 100 -8.40 40.77 4.50
C ILE A 100 -6.90 41.04 4.57
N GLU A 101 -6.24 41.25 3.42
CA GLU A 101 -4.80 41.55 3.41
C GLU A 101 -4.49 42.89 4.09
N GLN A 102 -5.29 43.94 3.85
CA GLN A 102 -5.14 45.23 4.54
C GLN A 102 -5.26 45.08 6.06
N TYR A 103 -6.19 44.25 6.53
CA TYR A 103 -6.33 43.94 7.95
C TYR A 103 -5.08 43.25 8.51
N LEU A 104 -4.57 42.23 7.81
CA LEU A 104 -3.36 41.50 8.22
C LEU A 104 -2.11 42.38 8.22
N ASP A 105 -2.00 43.31 7.26
CA ASP A 105 -0.89 44.27 7.20
C ASP A 105 -0.96 45.30 8.34
N SER A 106 -2.17 45.70 8.74
CA SER A 106 -2.39 46.72 9.77
C SER A 106 -2.42 46.16 11.20
N ASN A 107 -2.63 44.85 11.35
CA ASN A 107 -2.77 44.18 12.65
C ASN A 107 -1.76 43.02 12.71
N PRO A 108 -0.59 43.23 13.35
CA PRO A 108 0.44 42.22 13.44
C PRO A 108 0.08 41.19 14.53
N ASP A 109 -1.07 40.54 14.43
CA ASP A 109 -1.46 39.41 15.26
C ASP A 109 -2.03 38.29 14.38
N SER A 110 -1.76 37.05 14.78
CA SER A 110 -2.16 35.85 14.04
C SER A 110 -3.48 35.24 14.52
N ALA A 111 -4.16 35.81 15.52
CA ALA A 111 -5.40 35.25 16.06
C ALA A 111 -6.50 35.04 15.02
N PHE A 112 -6.64 35.96 14.05
CA PHE A 112 -7.60 35.82 12.95
C PHE A 112 -7.27 34.63 12.05
N LEU A 113 -5.99 34.45 11.69
CA LEU A 113 -5.54 33.31 10.89
C LEU A 113 -5.67 31.99 11.66
N ARG A 114 -5.39 32.00 12.96
CA ARG A 114 -5.62 30.85 13.84
C ARG A 114 -7.09 30.44 13.85
N ASP A 115 -8.01 31.38 13.94
CA ASP A 115 -9.45 31.11 13.88
C ASP A 115 -9.87 30.47 12.54
N ILE A 116 -9.38 30.98 11.41
CA ILE A 116 -9.58 30.34 10.11
C ILE A 116 -9.02 28.91 10.11
N GLY A 117 -7.81 28.72 10.65
CA GLY A 117 -7.19 27.40 10.83
C GLY A 117 -8.05 26.43 11.64
N GLN A 118 -8.61 26.88 12.77
CA GLN A 118 -9.51 26.10 13.63
C GLN A 118 -10.73 25.60 12.85
N ARG A 119 -11.32 26.44 11.99
CA ARG A 119 -12.49 26.09 11.16
C ARG A 119 -12.16 25.07 10.08
N ILE A 120 -11.01 25.19 9.44
CA ILE A 120 -10.54 24.21 8.44
C ILE A 120 -10.25 22.87 9.12
N TYR A 121 -9.59 22.91 10.29
CA TYR A 121 -9.28 21.71 11.07
C TYR A 121 -10.55 20.99 11.55
N TYR A 122 -11.57 21.74 11.98
CA TYR A 122 -12.88 21.18 12.28
C TYR A 122 -13.51 20.49 11.07
N GLN A 123 -13.53 21.14 9.90
CA GLN A 123 -14.03 20.53 8.66
C GLN A 123 -13.25 19.26 8.29
N PHE A 124 -11.93 19.26 8.49
CA PHE A 124 -11.08 18.11 8.30
C PHE A 124 -11.47 16.94 9.21
N GLY A 125 -11.66 17.17 10.51
CA GLY A 125 -12.15 16.15 11.44
C GLY A 125 -13.52 15.57 11.03
N GLN A 126 -14.42 16.42 10.52
CA GLN A 126 -15.73 15.98 10.02
C GLN A 126 -15.60 15.14 8.74
N ALA A 127 -14.71 15.51 7.82
CA ALA A 127 -14.44 14.75 6.62
C ALA A 127 -13.88 13.36 6.94
N LEU A 128 -12.93 13.27 7.87
CA LEU A 128 -12.38 11.98 8.33
C LEU A 128 -13.42 11.08 8.97
N SER A 129 -14.27 11.63 9.83
CA SER A 129 -15.33 10.88 10.51
C SER A 129 -16.33 10.24 9.53
N ARG A 130 -16.54 10.86 8.36
CA ARG A 130 -17.43 10.32 7.32
C ARG A 130 -16.79 9.21 6.49
N GLN A 131 -15.48 9.28 6.24
CA GLN A 131 -14.75 8.23 5.53
C GLN A 131 -14.82 6.90 6.26
N ILE A 132 -14.72 6.90 7.60
CA ILE A 132 -14.80 5.68 8.40
C ILE A 132 -16.10 4.91 8.13
N LYS A 133 -17.23 5.61 7.95
CA LYS A 133 -18.54 4.99 7.67
C LYS A 133 -18.64 4.30 6.30
N GLN A 134 -17.65 4.48 5.43
CA GLN A 134 -17.66 4.02 4.04
C GLN A 134 -16.67 2.88 3.75
N MET A 135 -15.92 2.40 4.75
CA MET A 135 -14.87 1.38 4.57
C MET A 135 -15.24 0.04 5.19
N GLU A 136 -14.74 -1.05 4.61
CA GLU A 136 -14.71 -2.38 5.25
C GLU A 136 -13.71 -2.35 6.41
N HIS A 137 -14.11 -2.91 7.56
CA HIS A 137 -13.47 -2.65 8.85
C HIS A 137 -12.55 -3.81 9.29
N GLU A 138 -11.32 -3.51 9.70
CA GLU A 138 -10.56 -4.38 10.59
C GLU A 138 -11.01 -4.13 12.03
N HIS A 139 -11.66 -5.13 12.65
CA HIS A 139 -11.94 -5.13 14.08
C HIS A 139 -10.65 -5.51 14.81
N LEU A 140 -9.98 -4.51 15.38
CA LEU A 140 -8.87 -4.77 16.28
C LEU A 140 -9.28 -4.39 17.71
N PRO A 141 -8.94 -5.21 18.72
CA PRO A 141 -9.22 -4.87 20.10
C PRO A 141 -8.58 -3.53 20.48
N THR A 142 -9.34 -2.69 21.17
CA THR A 142 -8.82 -1.46 21.80
C THR A 142 -7.81 -1.88 22.88
N ALA A 143 -6.52 -1.69 22.64
CA ALA A 143 -5.53 -1.81 23.70
C ALA A 143 -5.71 -0.67 24.71
N PRO A 144 -5.46 -0.88 26.01
CA PRO A 144 -5.43 0.22 26.97
C PRO A 144 -4.32 1.20 26.59
N SER A 145 -4.68 2.47 26.35
CA SER A 145 -3.74 3.55 26.03
C SER A 145 -3.06 4.06 27.30
N THR A 146 -1.74 3.95 27.35
CA THR A 146 -0.91 4.76 28.24
C THR A 146 0.17 5.38 27.38
N LEU A 147 0.36 6.71 27.42
CA LEU A 147 1.53 7.35 26.82
C LEU A 147 2.78 6.68 27.43
N GLU A 148 3.44 5.83 26.64
CA GLU A 148 4.67 5.18 27.06
C GLU A 148 5.82 6.22 27.14
N PRO A 149 6.80 6.01 28.03
CA PRO A 149 7.86 6.97 28.26
C PRO A 149 8.84 7.04 27.08
N TYR A 150 8.77 8.13 26.31
CA TYR A 150 9.79 8.48 25.31
C TYR A 150 11.15 8.80 25.96
N VAL A 151 12.24 8.59 25.21
CA VAL A 151 13.59 8.95 25.65
C VAL A 151 13.96 10.32 25.09
N ILE A 152 14.35 11.24 25.98
CA ILE A 152 14.97 12.51 25.60
C ILE A 152 16.44 12.21 25.24
N SER A 153 16.80 12.51 24.01
CA SER A 153 18.17 12.35 23.49
C SER A 153 18.99 13.65 23.67
N PRO A 154 20.32 13.62 23.51
CA PRO A 154 21.17 14.81 23.62
C PRO A 154 20.68 15.98 22.77
N GLU A 155 21.01 17.20 23.19
CA GLU A 155 20.66 18.41 22.44
C GLU A 155 21.17 18.31 21.00
N PRO A 156 20.27 18.47 20.02
CA PRO A 156 20.61 18.34 18.60
C PRO A 156 21.48 19.50 18.12
N ASP A 157 22.31 19.25 17.10
CA ASP A 157 23.03 20.31 16.39
C ASP A 157 22.01 21.22 15.68
N THR A 158 22.09 22.53 15.96
CA THR A 158 21.18 23.53 15.40
C THR A 158 21.23 23.59 13.88
N GLU A 159 22.40 23.38 13.28
CA GLU A 159 22.54 23.41 11.82
C GLU A 159 21.95 22.14 11.16
N GLU A 160 22.05 20.98 11.81
CA GLU A 160 21.39 19.76 11.35
C GLU A 160 19.86 19.90 11.39
N MET A 161 19.32 20.51 12.45
CA MET A 161 17.89 20.80 12.59
C MET A 161 17.39 21.72 11.48
N ILE A 162 18.08 22.85 11.26
CA ILE A 162 17.70 23.80 10.22
C ILE A 162 17.75 23.13 8.85
N THR A 163 18.78 22.30 8.59
CA THR A 163 18.89 21.53 7.34
C THR A 163 17.69 20.60 7.14
N LEU A 164 17.23 19.91 8.19
CA LEU A 164 16.03 19.09 8.14
C LEU A 164 14.76 19.93 7.93
N MET A 165 14.61 21.03 8.69
CA MET A 165 13.47 21.94 8.57
C MET A 165 13.33 22.47 7.15
N ARG A 166 14.43 22.85 6.48
CA ARG A 166 14.41 23.27 5.07
C ARG A 166 13.88 22.21 4.11
N ARG A 167 14.00 20.92 4.44
CA ARG A 167 13.43 19.84 3.62
C ARG A 167 11.92 19.73 3.79
N SER A 168 11.36 20.25 4.88
CA SER A 168 9.94 20.23 5.18
C SER A 168 9.13 20.99 4.13
N PRO A 169 8.08 20.37 3.53
CA PRO A 169 7.10 21.12 2.74
C PRO A 169 6.48 22.24 3.55
N PHE A 170 6.22 22.05 4.85
CA PHE A 170 5.65 23.09 5.70
C PHE A 170 6.65 24.25 5.85
N MET A 171 7.91 23.99 6.15
CA MET A 171 8.86 25.04 6.53
C MET A 171 9.57 25.74 5.35
N GLU A 172 9.27 25.38 4.10
CA GLU A 172 9.86 25.99 2.89
C GLU A 172 9.68 27.52 2.80
N ALA A 173 8.61 28.07 3.39
CA ALA A 173 8.28 29.50 3.32
C ALA A 173 8.87 30.35 4.47
N PHE A 174 9.67 29.76 5.37
CA PHE A 174 10.22 30.43 6.54
C PHE A 174 11.65 30.88 6.28
N GLU A 175 12.01 32.03 6.84
CA GLU A 175 13.36 32.57 6.75
C GLU A 175 14.31 31.86 7.72
N ASP A 176 15.62 31.96 7.49
CA ASP A 176 16.61 31.30 8.34
C ASP A 176 16.53 31.72 9.81
N GLU A 177 16.18 32.98 10.07
CA GLU A 177 15.97 33.48 11.42
C GLU A 177 14.76 32.83 12.09
N ASP A 178 13.66 32.63 11.35
CA ASP A 178 12.48 31.91 11.84
C ASP A 178 12.83 30.45 12.17
N LEU A 179 13.60 29.79 11.30
CA LEU A 179 14.01 28.40 11.51
C LEU A 179 14.93 28.27 12.74
N ARG A 180 15.88 29.20 12.92
CA ARG A 180 16.75 29.26 14.10
C ARG A 180 15.94 29.46 15.38
N GLU A 181 14.98 30.38 15.35
CA GLU A 181 14.10 30.63 16.50
C GLU A 181 13.34 29.35 16.89
N LEU A 182 12.70 28.70 15.93
CA LEU A 182 11.95 27.48 16.20
C LEU A 182 12.86 26.35 16.68
N ALA A 183 14.04 26.19 16.06
CA ALA A 183 15.02 25.16 16.44
C ALA A 183 15.52 25.32 17.89
N GLY A 184 15.73 26.55 18.35
CA GLY A 184 16.19 26.85 19.72
C GLY A 184 15.23 26.42 20.84
N HIS A 185 14.00 26.04 20.49
CA HIS A 185 12.98 25.58 21.44
C HIS A 185 12.52 24.13 21.17
N THR A 186 13.23 23.40 20.32
CA THR A 186 12.94 21.99 20.04
C THR A 186 13.57 21.07 21.08
N VAL A 187 12.91 19.94 21.33
CA VAL A 187 13.48 18.80 22.05
C VAL A 187 13.47 17.59 21.13
N ARG A 188 14.56 16.80 21.14
CA ARG A 188 14.62 15.53 20.40
C ARG A 188 13.99 14.41 21.23
N ARG A 189 13.11 13.64 20.60
CA ARG A 189 12.46 12.47 21.21
C ARG A 189 12.65 11.24 20.32
N GLU A 190 12.85 10.11 20.97
CA GLU A 190 12.93 8.80 20.35
C GLU A 190 11.74 7.95 20.80
N TYR A 191 11.18 7.19 19.87
CA TYR A 191 10.04 6.32 20.08
C TYR A 191 10.32 4.91 19.54
N GLU A 192 9.95 3.88 20.29
CA GLU A 192 10.00 2.48 19.86
C GLU A 192 8.72 2.07 19.09
N PRO A 193 8.76 0.99 18.28
CA PRO A 193 7.56 0.51 17.57
C PRO A 193 6.42 0.18 18.53
N GLY A 194 5.24 0.75 18.28
CA GLY A 194 4.04 0.60 19.10
C GLY A 194 3.78 1.77 20.06
N GLU A 195 4.77 2.63 20.32
CA GLU A 195 4.60 3.75 21.25
C GLU A 195 3.68 4.84 20.67
N GLU A 196 2.72 5.28 21.49
CA GLU A 196 1.81 6.38 21.18
C GLU A 196 2.49 7.74 21.43
N ILE A 197 2.38 8.64 20.47
CA ILE A 197 2.98 9.98 20.52
C ILE A 197 1.99 11.02 21.06
N TYR A 198 0.72 10.93 20.65
CA TYR A 198 -0.40 11.70 21.20
C TYR A 198 -1.75 11.04 20.87
N HIS A 199 -2.78 11.43 21.63
CA HIS A 199 -4.12 10.86 21.51
C HIS A 199 -5.16 11.78 20.88
N GLN A 200 -6.10 11.15 20.19
CA GLN A 200 -7.32 11.75 19.69
C GLN A 200 -8.17 12.28 20.85
N ARG A 201 -8.78 13.46 20.65
CA ARG A 201 -9.62 14.22 21.59
C ARG A 201 -8.87 14.78 22.80
N GLU A 202 -7.55 14.69 22.81
CA GLU A 202 -6.71 15.29 23.85
C GLU A 202 -5.91 16.49 23.26
N PRO A 203 -5.48 17.44 24.10
CA PRO A 203 -4.53 18.46 23.68
C PRO A 203 -3.20 17.83 23.25
N THR A 204 -2.70 18.23 22.09
CA THR A 204 -1.40 17.76 21.60
C THR A 204 -0.26 18.31 22.47
N PRO A 205 0.73 17.50 22.88
CA PRO A 205 1.86 17.98 23.69
C PRO A 205 2.76 19.00 22.97
N GLY A 206 2.79 18.99 21.64
CA GLY A 206 3.54 19.94 20.84
C GLY A 206 3.42 19.73 19.34
N PHE A 207 4.26 20.45 18.60
CA PHE A 207 4.37 20.38 17.16
C PHE A 207 5.61 19.57 16.78
N TYR A 208 5.44 18.57 15.93
CA TYR A 208 6.47 17.57 15.67
C TYR A 208 7.01 17.66 14.24
N ILE A 209 8.30 17.37 14.08
CA ILE A 209 9.00 17.24 12.80
C ILE A 209 9.68 15.87 12.78
N LEU A 210 9.33 15.04 11.79
CA LEU A 210 9.91 13.70 11.65
C LEU A 210 11.37 13.79 11.21
N ILE A 211 12.29 13.15 11.94
CA ILE A 211 13.71 13.03 11.55
C ILE A 211 13.88 11.77 10.72
N GLN A 212 13.48 10.63 11.28
CA GLN A 212 13.56 9.30 10.65
C GLN A 212 12.56 8.34 11.31
N GLY A 213 12.30 7.22 10.66
CA GLY A 213 11.34 6.22 11.12
C GLY A 213 9.96 6.41 10.49
N GLU A 214 8.94 5.85 11.14
CA GLU A 214 7.58 5.85 10.62
C GLU A 214 6.55 6.20 11.71
N VAL A 215 5.75 7.22 11.46
CA VAL A 215 4.61 7.61 12.32
C VAL A 215 3.31 7.38 11.57
N THR A 216 2.41 6.63 12.17
CA THR A 216 1.05 6.44 11.66
C THR A 216 0.09 7.38 12.38
N ILE A 217 -0.68 8.15 11.60
CA ILE A 217 -1.79 8.98 12.05
C ILE A 217 -3.07 8.19 11.80
N GLU A 218 -3.77 7.84 12.87
CA GLU A 218 -4.98 7.01 12.80
C GLU A 218 -6.11 7.58 13.64
N ARG A 219 -7.35 7.33 13.23
CA ARG A 219 -8.56 7.78 13.94
C ARG A 219 -9.28 6.57 14.51
N HIS A 220 -9.71 6.66 15.76
CA HIS A 220 -10.51 5.62 16.41
C HIS A 220 -11.95 6.11 16.58
N GLN A 221 -12.92 5.37 16.05
CA GLN A 221 -14.33 5.72 16.16
C GLN A 221 -15.21 4.47 16.10
N GLU A 222 -16.19 4.36 17.02
CA GLU A 222 -17.17 3.26 17.02
C GLU A 222 -16.53 1.85 17.01
N GLY A 223 -15.39 1.69 17.70
CA GLY A 223 -14.63 0.43 17.75
C GLY A 223 -13.76 0.15 16.52
N VAL A 224 -13.74 1.05 15.54
CA VAL A 224 -12.96 0.93 14.30
C VAL A 224 -11.72 1.81 14.35
N ARG A 225 -10.57 1.26 13.93
CA ARG A 225 -9.34 2.03 13.69
C ARG A 225 -9.19 2.32 12.21
N PHE A 226 -8.97 3.60 11.88
CA PHE A 226 -8.79 4.06 10.50
C PHE A 226 -7.43 4.73 10.35
N LYS A 227 -6.56 4.09 9.55
CA LYS A 227 -5.23 4.62 9.21
C LYS A 227 -5.34 5.76 8.20
N HIS A 228 -5.38 6.99 8.69
CA HIS A 228 -5.50 8.19 7.84
C HIS A 228 -4.20 8.45 7.06
N ARG A 229 -3.05 8.41 7.72
CA ARG A 229 -1.76 8.75 7.10
C ARG A 229 -0.62 7.96 7.71
N THR A 230 0.41 7.72 6.91
CA THR A 230 1.72 7.28 7.39
C THR A 230 2.76 8.27 6.93
N LEU A 231 3.57 8.74 7.87
CA LEU A 231 4.66 9.68 7.67
C LEU A 231 5.96 8.92 7.82
N SER A 232 6.71 8.80 6.73
CA SER A 232 8.05 8.19 6.71
C SER A 232 9.10 9.10 6.07
N THR A 233 8.70 10.30 5.66
CA THR A 233 9.58 11.25 4.96
C THR A 233 10.15 12.26 5.94
N PRO A 234 11.48 12.35 6.08
CA PRO A 234 12.14 13.34 6.93
C PRO A 234 11.66 14.77 6.63
N GLY A 235 11.46 15.57 7.68
CA GLY A 235 10.99 16.96 7.63
C GLY A 235 9.47 17.12 7.61
N PHE A 236 8.69 16.04 7.47
CA PHE A 236 7.23 16.15 7.53
C PHE A 236 6.75 16.47 8.95
N VAL A 237 5.74 17.32 9.05
CA VAL A 237 5.23 17.83 10.32
C VAL A 237 3.89 17.21 10.72
N PHE A 238 3.67 17.04 12.02
CA PHE A 238 2.42 16.51 12.60
C PHE A 238 2.14 17.15 13.98
N GLY A 239 0.97 16.85 14.57
CA GLY A 239 0.48 17.58 15.76
C GLY A 239 -0.07 18.97 15.45
N TRP A 240 -0.81 19.12 14.34
CA TRP A 240 -1.25 20.43 13.81
C TRP A 240 -2.28 21.16 14.69
N SER A 241 -2.95 20.45 15.59
CA SER A 241 -3.88 21.01 16.57
C SER A 241 -3.18 21.84 17.65
N CYS A 242 -1.91 21.55 17.95
CA CYS A 242 -1.09 22.30 18.90
C CYS A 242 -1.16 23.84 18.66
N PRO A 243 -0.74 24.37 17.50
CA PRO A 243 -0.82 25.82 17.23
C PRO A 243 -2.25 26.35 17.11
N LEU A 244 -3.25 25.49 16.95
CA LEU A 244 -4.67 25.88 16.91
C LEU A 244 -5.32 25.90 18.28
N GLU A 245 -4.67 25.40 19.34
CA GLU A 245 -5.26 25.25 20.68
C GLU A 245 -6.55 24.39 20.65
N MET A 246 -6.55 23.36 19.80
CA MET A 246 -7.67 22.43 19.64
C MET A 246 -7.26 21.04 20.14
N PRO A 247 -8.22 20.18 20.54
CA PRO A 247 -7.95 18.75 20.71
C PRO A 247 -7.60 18.09 19.37
N ASP A 248 -6.77 17.05 19.41
CA ASP A 248 -6.39 16.30 18.22
C ASP A 248 -7.56 15.49 17.64
N VAL A 249 -7.67 15.41 16.31
CA VAL A 249 -8.70 14.59 15.65
C VAL A 249 -8.25 13.15 15.39
N CYS A 250 -6.98 12.83 15.64
CA CYS A 250 -6.38 11.52 15.40
C CYS A 250 -5.38 11.19 16.51
N ASN A 251 -5.07 9.90 16.66
CA ASN A 251 -3.89 9.42 17.36
C ASN A 251 -2.67 9.50 16.44
N ALA A 252 -1.48 9.62 17.03
CA ALA A 252 -0.21 9.39 16.36
C ALA A 252 0.56 8.29 17.09
N MET A 253 1.09 7.32 16.35
CA MET A 253 1.81 6.17 16.91
C MET A 253 3.05 5.88 16.05
N ALA A 254 4.17 5.55 16.68
CA ALA A 254 5.35 5.05 15.99
C ALA A 254 5.11 3.61 15.53
N THR A 255 5.14 3.35 14.22
CA THR A 255 5.00 1.98 13.68
C THR A 255 6.35 1.30 13.45
N HIS A 256 7.42 2.10 13.40
CA HIS A 256 8.81 1.67 13.44
C HIS A 256 9.54 2.58 14.43
N LYS A 257 10.76 2.20 14.82
CA LYS A 257 11.63 3.07 15.62
C LYS A 257 11.73 4.45 14.97
N CYS A 258 11.44 5.48 15.73
CA CYS A 258 11.18 6.82 15.21
C CYS A 258 11.90 7.88 16.02
N SER A 259 12.52 8.83 15.32
CA SER A 259 13.18 9.99 15.92
C SER A 259 12.45 11.25 15.45
N VAL A 260 12.13 12.17 16.35
CA VAL A 260 11.42 13.41 16.04
C VAL A 260 12.00 14.61 16.78
N TYR A 261 11.90 15.79 16.17
CA TYR A 261 11.99 17.06 16.90
C TYR A 261 10.59 17.49 17.31
N MET A 262 10.44 17.95 18.54
CA MET A 262 9.18 18.41 19.11
C MET A 262 9.34 19.80 19.69
N ILE A 263 8.48 20.74 19.30
CA ILE A 263 8.37 22.05 19.92
C ILE A 263 7.20 21.98 20.90
N PRO A 264 7.41 22.14 22.22
CA PRO A 264 6.34 22.10 23.20
C PRO A 264 5.25 23.15 22.93
N THR A 265 3.99 22.81 23.19
CA THR A 265 2.84 23.67 22.87
C THR A 265 2.95 25.08 23.46
N GLU A 266 3.31 25.17 24.75
CA GLU A 266 3.46 26.47 25.43
C GLU A 266 4.59 27.31 24.83
N GLN A 267 5.64 26.66 24.34
CA GLN A 267 6.84 27.30 23.82
C GLN A 267 6.56 27.80 22.41
N LEU A 268 5.92 26.99 21.58
CA LEU A 268 5.45 27.44 20.28
C LEU A 268 4.49 28.63 20.43
N ARG A 269 3.52 28.56 21.35
CA ARG A 269 2.61 29.68 21.62
C ARG A 269 3.37 30.94 22.03
N ALA A 270 4.35 30.83 22.92
CA ALA A 270 5.17 31.94 23.37
C ALA A 270 5.94 32.59 22.20
N ILE A 271 6.57 31.78 21.34
CA ILE A 271 7.32 32.25 20.15
C ILE A 271 6.40 33.02 19.19
N LEU A 272 5.25 32.42 18.81
CA LEU A 272 4.34 33.02 17.84
C LEU A 272 3.71 34.33 18.37
N LYS A 273 3.55 34.46 19.69
CA LYS A 273 3.09 35.69 20.35
C LYS A 273 4.21 36.75 20.45
N ALA A 274 5.42 36.33 20.77
CA ALA A 274 6.57 37.23 20.92
C ALA A 274 7.07 37.79 19.58
N LYS A 275 6.94 37.02 18.49
CA LYS A 275 7.34 37.38 17.13
C LYS A 275 6.13 37.33 16.18
N PRO A 276 5.29 38.38 16.12
CA PRO A 276 4.02 38.28 15.40
C PRO A 276 4.14 38.11 13.89
N ALA A 277 5.21 38.63 13.27
CA ALA A 277 5.49 38.38 11.85
C ALA A 277 5.69 36.87 11.56
N LEU A 278 6.45 36.18 12.42
CA LEU A 278 6.56 34.71 12.40
C LEU A 278 5.20 34.05 12.69
N GLY A 279 4.45 34.56 13.67
CA GLY A 279 3.08 34.13 13.96
C GLY A 279 2.16 34.12 12.72
N ILE A 280 2.18 35.19 11.94
CA ILE A 280 1.39 35.33 10.70
C ILE A 280 1.88 34.34 9.64
N ARG A 281 3.20 34.28 9.37
CA ARG A 281 3.78 33.33 8.40
C ARG A 281 3.42 31.88 8.76
N PHE A 282 3.55 31.53 10.04
CA PHE A 282 3.25 30.20 10.56
C PHE A 282 1.78 29.82 10.34
N HIS A 283 0.84 30.68 10.72
CA HIS A 283 -0.58 30.38 10.56
C HIS A 283 -1.04 30.40 9.10
N ARG A 284 -0.49 31.26 8.22
CA ARG A 284 -0.75 31.17 6.76
C ARG A 284 -0.32 29.81 6.23
N ARG A 285 0.87 29.34 6.64
CA ARG A 285 1.38 28.02 6.25
C ARG A 285 0.55 26.88 6.82
N LEU A 286 0.07 27.02 8.05
CA LEU A 286 -0.82 26.04 8.68
C LEU A 286 -2.14 25.94 7.93
N ILE A 287 -2.75 27.07 7.55
CA ILE A 287 -3.94 27.09 6.67
C ILE A 287 -3.68 26.39 5.34
N TRP A 288 -2.51 26.60 4.73
CA TRP A 288 -2.13 25.89 3.49
C TRP A 288 -2.07 24.38 3.71
N LEU A 289 -1.41 23.93 4.79
CA LEU A 289 -1.25 22.52 5.13
C LEU A 289 -2.60 21.85 5.38
N LEU A 290 -3.42 22.45 6.25
CA LEU A 290 -4.76 21.98 6.59
C LEU A 290 -5.67 21.95 5.36
N GLY A 291 -5.60 22.98 4.51
CA GLY A 291 -6.37 23.04 3.27
C GLY A 291 -6.00 21.92 2.29
N ASN A 292 -4.71 21.62 2.13
CA ASN A 292 -4.26 20.49 1.31
C ASN A 292 -4.74 19.14 1.89
N HIS A 293 -4.71 18.99 3.21
CA HIS A 293 -5.19 17.78 3.88
C HIS A 293 -6.71 17.60 3.77
N LEU A 294 -7.48 18.68 3.91
CA LEU A 294 -8.92 18.66 3.68
C LEU A 294 -9.24 18.28 2.22
N GLN A 295 -8.51 18.85 1.25
CA GLN A 295 -8.65 18.51 -0.16
C GLN A 295 -8.30 17.03 -0.43
N ALA A 296 -7.19 16.53 0.10
CA ALA A 296 -6.80 15.13 -0.02
C ALA A 296 -7.83 14.18 0.61
N SER A 297 -8.43 14.56 1.75
CA SER A 297 -9.54 13.82 2.35
C SER A 297 -10.75 13.74 1.41
N PHE A 298 -11.11 14.85 0.74
CA PHE A 298 -12.19 14.81 -0.25
C PHE A 298 -11.87 13.92 -1.45
N THR A 299 -10.66 13.99 -1.99
CA THR A 299 -10.22 13.08 -3.07
C THR A 299 -10.22 11.62 -2.62
N ARG A 300 -9.83 11.32 -1.38
CA ARG A 300 -9.86 9.97 -0.83
C ARG A 300 -11.30 9.44 -0.68
N SER A 301 -12.28 10.26 -0.35
CA SER A 301 -13.68 9.82 -0.33
C SER A 301 -14.16 9.33 -1.71
N VAL A 302 -13.64 9.90 -2.80
CA VAL A 302 -13.87 9.39 -4.16
C VAL A 302 -13.19 8.03 -4.37
N TYR A 303 -11.95 7.87 -3.89
CA TYR A 303 -11.23 6.59 -3.98
C TYR A 303 -12.02 5.44 -3.36
N LEU A 304 -12.50 5.66 -2.12
CA LEU A 304 -13.27 4.67 -1.37
C LEU A 304 -14.59 4.27 -2.06
N SER A 305 -15.07 5.07 -3.01
CA SER A 305 -16.31 4.79 -3.74
C SER A 305 -16.10 4.23 -5.16
N ILE A 306 -14.87 4.21 -5.69
CA ILE A 306 -14.58 3.82 -7.09
C ILE A 306 -13.47 2.74 -7.21
N HIS A 307 -12.69 2.46 -6.15
CA HIS A 307 -11.64 1.41 -6.09
C HIS A 307 -10.67 1.40 -7.28
N HIS A 308 -10.19 2.58 -7.72
CA HIS A 308 -9.24 2.68 -8.82
C HIS A 308 -8.07 3.62 -8.47
N ASP A 309 -6.92 3.04 -8.12
CA ASP A 309 -5.73 3.75 -7.66
C ASP A 309 -5.30 4.83 -8.66
N GLN A 310 -5.17 4.46 -9.94
CA GLN A 310 -4.75 5.37 -11.00
C GLN A 310 -5.68 6.60 -11.16
N LEU A 311 -7.00 6.40 -11.19
CA LEU A 311 -7.95 7.51 -11.32
C LEU A 311 -7.86 8.44 -10.11
N THR A 312 -7.59 7.89 -8.93
CA THR A 312 -7.41 8.67 -7.70
C THR A 312 -6.15 9.52 -7.77
N ILE A 313 -5.03 8.95 -8.22
CA ILE A 313 -3.78 9.72 -8.41
C ILE A 313 -3.99 10.82 -9.45
N HIS A 314 -4.65 10.53 -10.56
CA HIS A 314 -5.01 11.54 -11.56
C HIS A 314 -5.82 12.70 -10.96
N ASN A 315 -6.90 12.40 -10.23
CA ASN A 315 -7.74 13.44 -9.63
C ASN A 315 -7.02 14.22 -8.51
N LEU A 316 -6.11 13.58 -7.77
CA LEU A 316 -5.28 14.26 -6.79
C LEU A 316 -4.38 15.32 -7.46
N ILE A 317 -3.74 14.95 -8.57
CA ILE A 317 -2.89 15.85 -9.37
C ILE A 317 -3.72 16.96 -10.01
N GLU A 318 -4.84 16.62 -10.66
CA GLU A 318 -5.74 17.62 -11.29
C GLU A 318 -6.25 18.63 -10.26
N GLY A 319 -6.67 18.18 -9.08
CA GLY A 319 -7.11 19.05 -8.00
C GLY A 319 -6.04 20.03 -7.51
N HIS A 320 -4.76 19.71 -7.71
CA HIS A 320 -3.63 20.54 -7.29
C HIS A 320 -2.94 21.28 -8.44
N LYS A 321 -3.41 21.16 -9.69
CA LYS A 321 -2.69 21.67 -10.87
C LYS A 321 -2.36 23.16 -10.84
N SER A 322 -3.14 23.98 -10.14
CA SER A 322 -2.84 25.42 -9.98
C SER A 322 -1.59 25.69 -9.15
N LYS A 323 -1.15 24.73 -8.31
CA LYS A 323 0.04 24.81 -7.45
C LYS A 323 1.25 24.10 -8.04
N LEU A 324 1.08 23.38 -9.15
CA LEU A 324 2.12 22.59 -9.78
C LEU A 324 2.81 23.39 -10.88
N GLN A 325 4.12 23.19 -11.03
CA GLN A 325 4.88 23.73 -12.15
C GLN A 325 4.53 22.95 -13.42
N LEU A 326 4.38 23.63 -14.56
CA LEU A 326 4.04 23.01 -15.85
C LEU A 326 5.01 21.91 -16.27
N SER A 327 6.29 22.04 -15.91
CA SER A 327 7.36 21.07 -16.22
C SER A 327 7.45 19.92 -15.23
N SER A 328 6.60 19.87 -14.20
CA SER A 328 6.68 18.83 -13.18
C SER A 328 6.51 17.44 -13.80
N PRO A 329 7.41 16.47 -13.54
CA PRO A 329 7.26 15.12 -14.04
C PRO A 329 6.04 14.40 -13.43
N ILE A 330 5.41 14.96 -12.39
CA ILE A 330 4.24 14.38 -11.73
C ILE A 330 3.07 14.16 -12.68
N TYR A 331 2.93 14.98 -13.73
CA TYR A 331 1.88 14.81 -14.74
C TYR A 331 2.02 13.53 -15.56
N GLN A 332 3.22 12.93 -15.60
CA GLN A 332 3.46 11.67 -16.29
C GLN A 332 2.96 10.47 -15.46
N VAL A 333 2.93 10.60 -14.13
CA VAL A 333 2.63 9.50 -13.20
C VAL A 333 1.31 8.78 -13.52
N PRO A 334 0.16 9.47 -13.70
CA PRO A 334 -1.09 8.79 -14.04
C PRO A 334 -1.05 7.98 -15.35
N HIS A 335 -0.16 8.34 -16.27
CA HIS A 335 0.01 7.63 -17.53
C HIS A 335 0.95 6.43 -17.37
N LEU A 336 2.06 6.61 -16.65
CA LEU A 336 3.04 5.57 -16.39
C LEU A 336 2.51 4.46 -15.47
N LEU A 337 1.51 4.76 -14.63
CA LEU A 337 0.85 3.75 -13.79
C LEU A 337 -0.05 2.77 -14.57
N LYS A 338 -0.33 3.02 -15.86
CA LYS A 338 -1.23 2.18 -16.67
C LYS A 338 -0.64 0.82 -16.97
N GLU A 339 0.61 0.80 -17.37
CA GLU A 339 1.29 -0.40 -17.83
C GLU A 339 2.30 -0.85 -16.79
N TYR A 340 2.33 -2.14 -16.49
CA TYR A 340 3.25 -2.73 -15.53
C TYR A 340 4.72 -2.32 -15.81
N VAL A 341 5.13 -2.40 -17.09
CA VAL A 341 6.50 -2.09 -17.52
C VAL A 341 6.90 -0.62 -17.32
N THR A 342 5.93 0.30 -17.22
CA THR A 342 6.20 1.73 -16.97
C THR A 342 6.04 2.14 -15.52
N LYS A 343 5.44 1.29 -14.67
CA LYS A 343 5.26 1.58 -13.24
C LYS A 343 6.56 1.92 -12.51
N PRO A 344 7.71 1.24 -12.72
CA PRO A 344 8.96 1.60 -12.05
C PRO A 344 9.32 3.07 -12.21
N ILE A 345 9.17 3.61 -13.43
CA ILE A 345 9.43 5.02 -13.74
C ILE A 345 8.46 5.93 -12.96
N ALA A 346 7.19 5.54 -12.84
CA ALA A 346 6.20 6.29 -12.07
C ALA A 346 6.58 6.39 -10.58
N TYR A 347 7.00 5.27 -9.97
CA TYR A 347 7.43 5.24 -8.58
C TYR A 347 8.73 6.01 -8.35
N ASP A 348 9.69 5.91 -9.27
CA ASP A 348 10.93 6.70 -9.21
C ASP A 348 10.64 8.21 -9.23
N ILE A 349 9.74 8.67 -10.10
CA ILE A 349 9.28 10.07 -10.12
C ILE A 349 8.67 10.45 -8.77
N LEU A 350 7.76 9.62 -8.23
CA LEU A 350 7.11 9.91 -6.94
C LEU A 350 8.14 9.97 -5.79
N HIS A 351 9.06 9.02 -5.70
CA HIS A 351 10.10 9.01 -4.67
C HIS A 351 11.05 10.21 -4.80
N GLN A 352 11.46 10.56 -6.01
CA GLN A 352 12.30 11.74 -6.27
C GLN A 352 11.58 13.03 -5.89
N LEU A 353 10.32 13.21 -6.28
CA LEU A 353 9.53 14.39 -5.93
C LEU A 353 9.26 14.48 -4.43
N ASN A 354 9.01 13.35 -3.76
CA ASN A 354 8.82 13.30 -2.32
C ASN A 354 10.08 13.77 -1.54
N GLN A 355 11.27 13.54 -2.10
CA GLN A 355 12.53 13.97 -1.49
C GLN A 355 12.95 15.38 -1.89
N LYS A 356 12.86 15.72 -3.18
CA LYS A 356 13.50 16.89 -3.79
C LYS A 356 12.54 17.88 -4.45
N GLY A 357 11.26 17.56 -4.54
CA GLY A 357 10.26 18.45 -5.12
C GLY A 357 10.02 19.70 -4.27
N ASN A 358 9.28 20.66 -4.83
CA ASN A 358 8.75 21.77 -4.04
C ASN A 358 7.64 21.29 -3.09
N ALA A 359 7.13 22.15 -2.21
CA ALA A 359 6.13 21.78 -1.21
C ALA A 359 4.87 21.10 -1.79
N ALA A 360 4.38 21.54 -2.95
CA ALA A 360 3.20 20.95 -3.57
C ALA A 360 3.51 19.55 -4.13
N GLU A 361 4.65 19.39 -4.81
CA GLU A 361 5.10 18.11 -5.34
C GLU A 361 5.36 17.09 -4.24
N LYS A 362 6.08 17.48 -3.18
CA LYS A 362 6.32 16.61 -2.01
C LYS A 362 5.02 16.17 -1.36
N PHE A 363 4.07 17.10 -1.19
CA PHE A 363 2.77 16.78 -0.61
C PHE A 363 2.02 15.75 -1.45
N ILE A 364 1.88 15.98 -2.75
CA ILE A 364 1.14 15.07 -3.65
C ILE A 364 1.85 13.73 -3.74
N ALA A 365 3.17 13.73 -3.94
CA ALA A 365 3.95 12.50 -4.05
C ALA A 365 3.85 11.63 -2.79
N SER A 366 3.93 12.24 -1.60
CA SER A 366 3.73 11.56 -0.33
C SER A 366 2.35 10.88 -0.24
N ILE A 367 1.28 11.59 -0.61
CA ILE A 367 -0.08 11.01 -0.59
C ILE A 367 -0.23 9.93 -1.66
N SER A 368 0.34 10.13 -2.86
CA SER A 368 0.31 9.15 -3.94
C SER A 368 1.00 7.85 -3.53
N LEU A 369 2.23 7.92 -2.98
CA LEU A 369 2.94 6.74 -2.49
C LEU A 369 2.16 6.01 -1.40
N GLN A 370 1.49 6.75 -0.50
CA GLN A 370 0.64 6.15 0.53
C GLN A 370 -0.56 5.38 -0.08
N LEU A 371 -1.23 5.98 -1.07
CA LEU A 371 -2.38 5.36 -1.73
C LEU A 371 -1.95 4.15 -2.58
N LEU A 372 -0.74 4.17 -3.13
CA LEU A 372 -0.20 3.14 -4.01
C LEU A 372 0.57 2.03 -3.29
N ARG A 373 0.59 1.97 -1.95
CA ARG A 373 1.43 1.01 -1.20
C ARG A 373 1.21 -0.46 -1.59
N HIS A 374 -0.03 -0.87 -1.86
CA HIS A 374 -0.32 -2.24 -2.28
C HIS A 374 0.16 -2.51 -3.71
N ASP A 375 -0.05 -1.55 -4.61
CA ASP A 375 0.43 -1.61 -6.00
C ASP A 375 1.97 -1.65 -6.06
N GLU A 376 2.67 -0.90 -5.20
CA GLU A 376 4.13 -0.90 -5.13
C GLU A 376 4.68 -2.26 -4.64
N LYS A 377 4.02 -2.89 -3.67
CA LYS A 377 4.36 -4.25 -3.22
C LYS A 377 4.22 -5.25 -4.36
N GLU A 378 3.15 -5.14 -5.13
CA GLU A 378 2.91 -6.01 -6.27
C GLU A 378 3.92 -5.80 -7.40
N LEU A 379 4.30 -4.56 -7.67
CA LEU A 379 5.39 -4.24 -8.60
C LEU A 379 6.69 -4.93 -8.19
N LYS A 380 7.06 -4.88 -6.90
CA LYS A 380 8.29 -5.52 -6.40
C LYS A 380 8.25 -7.05 -6.57
N PHE A 381 7.10 -7.68 -6.37
CA PHE A 381 6.92 -9.10 -6.59
C PHE A 381 7.09 -9.47 -8.06
N MET A 382 6.45 -8.71 -8.95
CA MET A 382 6.63 -8.88 -10.39
C MET A 382 8.08 -8.68 -10.87
N GLN A 383 8.78 -7.69 -10.33
CA GLN A 383 10.23 -7.52 -10.58
C GLN A 383 11.06 -8.69 -10.03
N GLY A 384 10.60 -9.34 -8.96
CA GLY A 384 11.19 -10.59 -8.48
C GLY A 384 10.94 -11.77 -9.42
N LEU A 385 9.77 -11.85 -10.06
CA LEU A 385 9.52 -12.84 -11.12
C LEU A 385 10.44 -12.63 -12.32
N ASN A 386 10.64 -11.38 -12.76
CA ASN A 386 11.63 -11.07 -13.80
C ASN A 386 13.03 -11.58 -13.40
N ARG A 387 13.48 -11.29 -12.16
CA ARG A 387 14.78 -11.76 -11.66
C ARG A 387 14.91 -13.28 -11.62
N ILE A 388 13.85 -14.02 -11.28
CA ILE A 388 13.86 -15.48 -11.36
C ILE A 388 14.09 -15.94 -12.80
N TYR A 389 13.38 -15.34 -13.76
CA TYR A 389 13.55 -15.65 -15.18
C TYR A 389 14.99 -15.38 -15.65
N GLU A 390 15.49 -14.17 -15.41
CA GLU A 390 16.85 -13.73 -15.77
C GLU A 390 17.93 -14.60 -15.10
N SER A 391 17.72 -15.03 -13.85
CA SER A 391 18.66 -15.90 -13.13
C SER A 391 18.89 -17.26 -13.80
N VAL A 392 17.99 -17.63 -14.72
CA VAL A 392 18.10 -18.84 -15.55
C VAL A 392 18.49 -18.47 -16.97
N THR A 393 17.80 -17.56 -17.65
CA THR A 393 17.98 -17.32 -19.09
C THR A 393 19.13 -16.39 -19.45
N GLU A 394 19.53 -15.49 -18.54
CA GLU A 394 20.60 -14.52 -18.76
C GLU A 394 21.87 -14.87 -17.96
N ASN A 395 21.82 -15.94 -17.18
CA ASN A 395 22.96 -16.45 -16.43
C ASN A 395 24.02 -17.01 -17.39
N ALA A 396 25.31 -16.78 -17.12
CA ALA A 396 26.41 -17.34 -17.91
C ALA A 396 26.67 -18.82 -17.62
N GLU A 397 26.18 -19.33 -16.48
CA GLU A 397 26.30 -20.73 -16.09
C GLU A 397 25.55 -21.66 -17.06
N THR A 398 26.13 -22.82 -17.35
CA THR A 398 25.56 -23.83 -18.26
C THR A 398 25.17 -25.11 -17.54
N ASP A 399 25.67 -25.35 -16.33
CA ASP A 399 25.29 -26.50 -15.51
C ASP A 399 23.83 -26.38 -15.02
N PRO A 400 22.95 -27.33 -15.38
CA PRO A 400 21.54 -27.28 -14.97
C PRO A 400 21.34 -27.28 -13.45
N GLU A 401 22.19 -27.97 -12.68
CA GLU A 401 22.05 -28.01 -11.22
C GLU A 401 22.37 -26.64 -10.59
N ALA A 402 23.48 -26.03 -10.98
CA ALA A 402 23.84 -24.68 -10.57
C ALA A 402 22.77 -23.64 -10.98
N LEU A 403 22.16 -23.77 -12.16
CA LEU A 403 21.05 -22.92 -12.58
C LEU A 403 19.80 -23.12 -11.72
N ARG A 404 19.45 -24.37 -11.36
CA ARG A 404 18.36 -24.65 -10.42
C ARG A 404 18.61 -24.02 -9.05
N LYS A 405 19.86 -24.03 -8.58
CA LYS A 405 20.26 -23.34 -7.33
C LYS A 405 20.12 -21.82 -7.43
N ALA A 406 20.55 -21.21 -8.53
CA ALA A 406 20.39 -19.77 -8.75
C ALA A 406 18.91 -19.35 -8.83
N CYS A 407 18.10 -20.13 -9.55
CA CYS A 407 16.64 -19.99 -9.59
C CYS A 407 16.03 -20.10 -8.18
N SER A 408 16.51 -21.07 -7.39
CA SER A 408 16.05 -21.30 -6.03
C SER A 408 16.34 -20.12 -5.09
N ALA A 409 17.56 -19.58 -5.16
CA ALA A 409 17.94 -18.40 -4.39
C ALA A 409 17.06 -17.18 -4.73
N SER A 410 16.84 -16.92 -6.02
CA SER A 410 15.97 -15.84 -6.49
C SER A 410 14.52 -16.03 -6.04
N THR A 411 14.04 -17.28 -6.04
CA THR A 411 12.70 -17.63 -5.55
C THR A 411 12.57 -17.40 -4.04
N ARG A 412 13.57 -17.78 -3.22
CA ARG A 412 13.53 -17.48 -1.78
C ARG A 412 13.45 -15.98 -1.51
N GLN A 413 14.23 -15.18 -2.24
CA GLN A 413 14.21 -13.73 -2.11
C GLN A 413 12.84 -13.13 -2.49
N LEU A 414 12.14 -13.72 -3.48
CA LEU A 414 10.79 -13.31 -3.85
C LEU A 414 9.77 -13.55 -2.70
N PHE A 415 9.87 -14.70 -2.03
CA PHE A 415 8.91 -15.11 -0.99
C PHE A 415 9.24 -14.58 0.41
N GLU A 416 10.47 -14.14 0.67
CA GLU A 416 10.91 -13.59 1.97
C GLU A 416 9.99 -12.50 2.57
N PRO A 417 9.50 -11.50 1.81
CA PRO A 417 8.61 -10.47 2.36
C PRO A 417 7.13 -10.89 2.44
N LEU A 418 6.77 -12.12 2.07
CA LEU A 418 5.39 -12.58 1.94
C LEU A 418 4.95 -13.39 3.16
N GLU A 419 3.68 -13.31 3.51
CA GLU A 419 3.11 -14.15 4.56
C GLU A 419 2.87 -15.56 4.02
N VAL A 420 3.78 -16.48 4.37
CA VAL A 420 3.70 -17.90 4.01
C VAL A 420 3.61 -18.74 5.28
N LYS A 421 2.60 -19.62 5.35
CA LYS A 421 2.41 -20.59 6.43
C LYS A 421 2.72 -21.99 5.93
N ILE A 422 3.84 -22.55 6.40
CA ILE A 422 4.28 -23.91 6.07
C ILE A 422 4.13 -24.80 7.31
N SER A 423 3.45 -25.93 7.15
CA SER A 423 3.23 -26.92 8.22
C SER A 423 3.55 -28.35 7.76
N GLY A 424 3.74 -29.26 8.70
CA GLY A 424 4.07 -30.66 8.41
C GLY A 424 5.56 -30.94 8.18
N TRP A 425 6.46 -30.07 8.64
CA TRP A 425 7.92 -30.23 8.47
C TRP A 425 8.42 -31.57 9.02
N GLU A 426 7.81 -32.07 10.10
CA GLU A 426 8.13 -33.35 10.71
C GLU A 426 7.83 -34.56 9.82
N GLN A 427 7.02 -34.38 8.77
CA GLN A 427 6.67 -35.41 7.80
C GLN A 427 7.73 -35.60 6.72
N LEU A 428 8.68 -34.66 6.59
CA LEU A 428 9.73 -34.77 5.57
C LEU A 428 10.65 -35.98 5.86
N PRO A 429 10.91 -36.84 4.85
CA PRO A 429 11.88 -37.92 5.00
C PRO A 429 13.27 -37.39 5.38
N LYS A 430 14.02 -38.18 6.15
CA LYS A 430 15.38 -37.80 6.62
C LYS A 430 16.42 -37.75 5.49
N SER A 431 16.20 -38.50 4.42
CA SER A 431 17.04 -38.54 3.23
C SER A 431 16.27 -38.02 2.02
N ALA A 432 16.98 -37.51 1.02
CA ALA A 432 16.42 -37.22 -0.29
C ALA A 432 16.25 -38.51 -1.12
N GLY A 433 15.77 -38.37 -2.37
CA GLY A 433 15.47 -39.49 -3.27
C GLY A 433 14.00 -39.91 -3.21
N HIS A 434 13.09 -38.96 -2.98
CA HIS A 434 11.66 -39.22 -2.87
C HIS A 434 10.82 -38.46 -3.89
N ILE A 435 9.57 -38.92 -4.09
CA ILE A 435 8.63 -38.31 -5.02
C ILE A 435 7.77 -37.32 -4.24
N PHE A 436 7.77 -36.06 -4.64
CA PHE A 436 6.92 -35.02 -4.06
C PHE A 436 5.75 -34.75 -5.00
N ILE A 437 4.53 -34.98 -4.53
CA ILE A 437 3.30 -34.65 -5.28
C ILE A 437 2.62 -33.44 -4.69
N TYR A 438 1.97 -32.62 -5.53
CA TYR A 438 1.30 -31.42 -5.08
C TYR A 438 0.14 -31.05 -5.99
N ASN A 439 -0.84 -30.33 -5.46
CA ASN A 439 -1.87 -29.75 -6.31
C ASN A 439 -1.35 -28.53 -7.06
N HIS A 440 -1.62 -28.47 -8.37
CA HIS A 440 -1.09 -27.46 -9.27
C HIS A 440 -2.08 -26.32 -9.45
N LEU A 441 -1.63 -25.12 -9.12
CA LEU A 441 -2.51 -23.95 -9.07
C LEU A 441 -2.27 -23.04 -10.27
N LEU A 442 -3.33 -22.37 -10.71
CA LEU A 442 -3.25 -21.32 -11.73
C LEU A 442 -2.37 -20.18 -11.22
N ASN A 443 -1.78 -19.41 -12.13
CA ASN A 443 -1.20 -18.12 -11.79
C ASN A 443 -2.16 -17.01 -12.21
N ASP A 444 -2.19 -15.91 -11.45
CA ASP A 444 -2.93 -14.73 -11.87
C ASP A 444 -2.35 -14.16 -13.18
N PRO A 445 -3.16 -13.83 -14.20
CA PRO A 445 -2.67 -13.30 -15.47
C PRO A 445 -1.84 -12.02 -15.34
N ASN A 446 -2.03 -11.23 -14.26
CA ASN A 446 -1.21 -10.06 -13.97
C ASN A 446 0.25 -10.42 -13.70
N TYR A 447 0.55 -11.70 -13.45
CA TYR A 447 1.91 -12.22 -13.21
C TYR A 447 2.60 -12.79 -14.45
N THR A 448 2.06 -12.48 -15.64
CA THR A 448 2.68 -12.81 -16.92
C THR A 448 3.83 -11.85 -17.21
N LEU A 449 5.00 -12.40 -17.54
CA LEU A 449 6.18 -11.64 -17.92
C LEU A 449 5.99 -10.99 -19.31
N PRO A 450 6.76 -9.95 -19.67
CA PRO A 450 6.62 -9.25 -20.95
C PRO A 450 6.76 -10.14 -22.20
N ASN A 451 7.49 -11.26 -22.10
CA ASN A 451 7.64 -12.25 -23.16
C ASN A 451 6.49 -13.28 -23.23
N GLY A 452 5.46 -13.14 -22.39
CA GLY A 452 4.32 -14.05 -22.30
C GLY A 452 4.56 -15.27 -21.40
N PHE A 453 5.73 -15.41 -20.78
CA PHE A 453 6.02 -16.52 -19.87
C PHE A 453 5.36 -16.31 -18.50
N GLN A 454 4.93 -17.41 -17.87
CA GLN A 454 4.43 -17.43 -16.51
C GLN A 454 5.25 -18.40 -15.65
N ILE A 455 5.83 -17.88 -14.57
CA ILE A 455 6.57 -18.68 -13.59
C ILE A 455 5.57 -19.43 -12.72
N THR A 456 5.63 -20.76 -12.71
CA THR A 456 4.74 -21.59 -11.87
C THR A 456 5.09 -21.46 -10.39
N LEU A 457 4.36 -20.64 -9.64
CA LEU A 457 4.75 -20.26 -8.28
C LEU A 457 4.83 -21.46 -7.33
N ASP A 458 3.87 -22.37 -7.41
CA ASP A 458 3.76 -23.57 -6.58
C ASP A 458 5.03 -24.45 -6.55
N SER A 459 5.51 -24.80 -7.72
CA SER A 459 6.59 -25.75 -7.92
C SER A 459 7.96 -25.10 -7.73
N HIS A 460 8.10 -23.82 -8.07
CA HIS A 460 9.27 -23.04 -7.68
C HIS A 460 9.34 -22.89 -6.15
N PHE A 461 8.21 -22.67 -5.49
CA PHE A 461 8.10 -22.62 -4.04
C PHE A 461 8.51 -23.94 -3.39
N ILE A 462 7.97 -25.08 -3.83
CA ILE A 462 8.36 -26.40 -3.29
C ILE A 462 9.86 -26.64 -3.46
N SER A 463 10.38 -26.38 -4.67
CA SER A 463 11.81 -26.57 -4.96
C SER A 463 12.67 -25.74 -4.01
N SER A 464 12.26 -24.51 -3.70
CA SER A 464 13.14 -23.52 -3.07
C SER A 464 12.99 -23.38 -1.57
N LEU A 465 11.75 -23.32 -1.09
CA LEU A 465 11.44 -23.11 0.32
C LEU A 465 11.29 -24.43 1.09
N ILE A 466 11.04 -25.55 0.41
CA ILE A 466 10.91 -26.87 1.07
C ILE A 466 12.13 -27.74 0.76
N LEU A 467 12.35 -28.10 -0.51
CA LEU A 467 13.37 -29.09 -0.85
C LEU A 467 14.79 -28.55 -0.68
N ASP A 468 15.12 -27.42 -1.30
CA ASP A 468 16.49 -26.90 -1.24
C ASP A 468 16.86 -26.45 0.18
N ALA A 469 15.88 -25.97 0.96
CA ALA A 469 16.07 -25.64 2.37
C ALA A 469 16.34 -26.87 3.25
N THR A 470 15.77 -28.04 2.93
CA THR A 470 15.86 -29.26 3.75
C THR A 470 17.02 -30.15 3.31
N TYR A 471 17.19 -30.33 2.00
CA TYR A 471 18.07 -31.33 1.40
C TYR A 471 19.27 -30.72 0.69
N ASN A 472 19.39 -29.38 0.66
CA ASN A 472 20.38 -28.68 -0.14
C ASN A 472 20.35 -29.16 -1.62
N SER A 473 19.15 -29.44 -2.14
CA SER A 473 18.91 -29.67 -3.56
C SER A 473 17.50 -29.20 -3.92
N PRO A 474 17.31 -28.39 -4.98
CA PRO A 474 16.00 -27.97 -5.46
C PRO A 474 15.15 -29.12 -6.02
N GLY A 475 15.75 -30.28 -6.26
CA GLY A 475 15.10 -31.43 -6.90
C GLY A 475 14.90 -31.25 -8.41
N ILE A 476 14.30 -32.26 -9.02
CA ILE A 476 13.99 -32.32 -10.45
C ILE A 476 12.48 -32.30 -10.66
N ARG A 477 12.00 -31.45 -11.56
CA ARG A 477 10.58 -31.30 -11.86
C ARG A 477 10.19 -32.01 -13.14
N THR A 478 8.92 -32.38 -13.24
CA THR A 478 8.28 -32.66 -14.53
C THR A 478 7.71 -31.38 -15.14
N VAL A 479 8.03 -31.10 -16.40
CA VAL A 479 7.58 -29.93 -17.13
C VAL A 479 6.90 -30.35 -18.42
N ARG A 480 5.81 -29.67 -18.79
CA ARG A 480 5.13 -29.94 -20.06
C ARG A 480 6.04 -29.55 -21.24
N MET A 481 5.98 -30.30 -22.33
CA MET A 481 6.61 -29.82 -23.57
C MET A 481 5.92 -28.54 -24.05
N SER A 482 6.71 -27.53 -24.42
CA SER A 482 6.23 -26.28 -24.99
C SER A 482 5.50 -26.51 -26.31
N LYS A 483 4.52 -25.65 -26.61
CA LYS A 483 3.98 -25.51 -27.97
C LYS A 483 4.95 -24.67 -28.80
N GLY A 484 5.03 -24.88 -30.10
CA GLY A 484 5.96 -24.17 -31.02
C GLY A 484 6.13 -22.64 -30.83
N PRO A 485 5.09 -21.84 -30.50
CA PRO A 485 5.25 -20.40 -30.29
C PRO A 485 5.72 -19.98 -28.88
N GLU A 486 5.88 -20.90 -27.92
CA GLU A 486 6.20 -20.59 -26.50
C GLU A 486 7.72 -20.52 -26.24
N TYR A 487 8.46 -19.66 -26.96
CA TYR A 487 9.93 -19.58 -26.84
C TYR A 487 10.39 -19.30 -25.40
N GLY A 488 9.71 -18.40 -24.68
CA GLY A 488 10.10 -18.06 -23.31
C GLY A 488 10.00 -19.25 -22.32
N HIS A 489 9.06 -20.17 -22.55
CA HIS A 489 8.95 -21.41 -21.80
C HIS A 489 10.08 -22.38 -22.15
N GLN A 490 10.40 -22.48 -23.44
CA GLN A 490 11.46 -23.35 -23.94
C GLN A 490 12.83 -22.92 -23.40
N ASP A 491 13.21 -21.65 -23.62
CA ASP A 491 14.50 -21.08 -23.20
C ASP A 491 14.73 -21.24 -21.69
N TYR A 492 13.66 -21.11 -20.89
CA TYR A 492 13.75 -21.22 -19.44
C TYR A 492 13.93 -22.67 -18.97
N TYR A 493 13.05 -23.58 -19.38
CA TYR A 493 13.04 -24.94 -18.83
C TYR A 493 14.08 -25.88 -19.46
N GLU A 494 14.50 -25.65 -20.72
CA GLU A 494 15.59 -26.44 -21.32
C GLU A 494 16.89 -26.24 -20.56
N ARG A 495 17.19 -25.02 -20.12
CA ARG A 495 18.39 -24.70 -19.33
C ARG A 495 18.38 -25.35 -17.95
N LEU A 496 17.21 -25.54 -17.34
CA LEU A 496 17.07 -26.15 -16.02
C LEU A 496 17.17 -27.69 -16.04
N GLY A 497 17.20 -28.29 -17.24
CA GLY A 497 17.41 -29.74 -17.40
C GLY A 497 16.31 -30.60 -16.77
N TYR A 498 15.08 -30.09 -16.67
CA TYR A 498 13.94 -30.83 -16.12
C TYR A 498 13.42 -31.95 -17.03
N ILE A 499 12.57 -32.83 -16.47
CA ILE A 499 12.01 -33.98 -17.18
C ILE A 499 10.79 -33.55 -18.00
N ASN A 500 10.86 -33.68 -19.32
CA ASN A 500 9.79 -33.28 -20.22
C ASN A 500 8.66 -34.33 -20.30
N VAL A 501 7.40 -33.90 -20.19
CA VAL A 501 6.20 -34.75 -20.26
C VAL A 501 5.14 -34.20 -21.22
N PHE A 502 4.32 -35.08 -21.79
CA PHE A 502 3.18 -34.68 -22.63
C PHE A 502 1.94 -34.39 -21.78
N THR A 503 1.34 -33.21 -21.97
CA THR A 503 0.02 -32.86 -21.41
C THR A 503 -1.00 -32.62 -22.53
N GLN A 504 -2.25 -32.30 -22.18
CA GLN A 504 -3.27 -31.92 -23.18
C GLN A 504 -2.85 -30.68 -23.98
N ASP A 505 -1.94 -29.87 -23.42
CA ASP A 505 -1.36 -28.67 -24.00
C ASP A 505 -0.01 -28.89 -24.68
N SER A 506 0.32 -30.11 -25.09
CA SER A 506 1.53 -30.39 -25.89
C SER A 506 1.19 -30.68 -27.36
N ASP A 507 2.15 -30.48 -28.28
CA ASP A 507 1.94 -30.75 -29.71
C ASP A 507 1.47 -32.20 -29.98
N ASN A 508 0.41 -32.35 -30.79
CA ASN A 508 -0.30 -33.61 -31.02
C ASN A 508 0.48 -34.57 -31.95
N ALA A 509 1.32 -35.43 -31.38
CA ALA A 509 1.92 -36.57 -32.09
C ALA A 509 1.83 -37.87 -31.24
N PRO A 510 0.91 -38.82 -31.56
CA PRO A 510 0.67 -40.01 -30.74
C PRO A 510 1.90 -40.92 -30.53
N ALA A 511 2.72 -41.13 -31.57
CA ALA A 511 3.93 -41.96 -31.48
C ALA A 511 5.00 -41.38 -30.54
N ARG A 512 5.06 -40.05 -30.40
CA ARG A 512 5.98 -39.38 -29.47
C ARG A 512 5.56 -39.55 -28.01
N ARG A 513 4.27 -39.78 -27.73
CA ARG A 513 3.74 -39.91 -26.36
C ARG A 513 4.22 -41.17 -25.64
N GLU A 514 4.19 -42.32 -26.30
CA GLU A 514 4.60 -43.59 -25.67
C GLU A 514 6.12 -43.60 -25.40
N GLN A 515 6.91 -43.11 -26.36
CA GLN A 515 8.35 -42.97 -26.20
C GLN A 515 8.71 -41.99 -25.07
N ALA A 516 8.06 -40.84 -24.99
CA ALA A 516 8.29 -39.87 -23.92
C ALA A 516 7.87 -40.39 -22.54
N LYS A 517 6.79 -41.19 -22.47
CA LYS A 517 6.39 -41.84 -21.22
C LYS A 517 7.47 -42.80 -20.72
N LYS A 518 8.11 -43.56 -21.61
CA LYS A 518 9.23 -44.43 -21.27
C LYS A 518 10.44 -43.62 -20.78
N ILE A 519 10.81 -42.56 -21.50
CA ILE A 519 11.90 -41.65 -21.14
C ILE A 519 11.65 -41.02 -19.76
N PHE A 520 10.40 -40.61 -19.46
CA PHE A 520 10.03 -40.07 -18.16
C PHE A 520 10.34 -41.04 -17.01
N TYR A 521 9.90 -42.30 -17.08
CA TYR A 521 10.16 -43.26 -16.00
C TYR A 521 11.65 -43.60 -15.87
N GLU A 522 12.38 -43.69 -16.99
CA GLU A 522 13.82 -43.94 -17.00
C GLU A 522 14.59 -42.79 -16.32
N GLN A 523 14.34 -41.53 -16.73
CA GLN A 523 14.98 -40.36 -16.14
C GLN A 523 14.61 -40.18 -14.67
N ALA A 524 13.31 -40.23 -14.34
CA ALA A 524 12.85 -40.04 -12.97
C ALA A 524 13.42 -41.11 -12.02
N THR A 525 13.49 -42.37 -12.46
CA THR A 525 14.12 -43.46 -11.68
C THR A 525 15.61 -43.23 -11.49
N ALA A 526 16.32 -42.72 -12.51
CA ALA A 526 17.74 -42.40 -12.40
C ALA A 526 17.99 -41.29 -11.36
N HIS A 527 17.20 -40.21 -11.38
CA HIS A 527 17.28 -39.13 -10.39
C HIS A 527 16.99 -39.63 -8.98
N LEU A 528 15.93 -40.44 -8.77
CA LEU A 528 15.63 -41.02 -7.46
C LEU A 528 16.79 -41.88 -6.93
N LYS A 529 17.40 -42.71 -7.79
CA LYS A 529 18.57 -43.53 -7.42
C LYS A 529 19.83 -42.72 -7.12
N ALA A 530 19.97 -41.55 -7.74
CA ALA A 530 21.03 -40.59 -7.43
C ALA A 530 20.77 -39.80 -6.12
N GLY A 531 19.64 -40.04 -5.45
CA GLY A 531 19.25 -39.31 -4.23
C GLY A 531 18.61 -37.95 -4.52
N GLU A 532 18.21 -37.67 -5.76
CA GLU A 532 17.49 -36.45 -6.11
C GLU A 532 15.98 -36.63 -5.94
N ASN A 533 15.34 -35.62 -5.34
CA ASN A 533 13.89 -35.60 -5.19
C ASN A 533 13.20 -35.27 -6.51
N VAL A 534 12.12 -35.96 -6.84
CA VAL A 534 11.33 -35.74 -8.07
C VAL A 534 10.00 -35.07 -7.73
N ILE A 535 9.71 -33.91 -8.31
CA ILE A 535 8.48 -33.15 -8.08
C ILE A 535 7.50 -33.35 -9.24
N ILE A 536 6.29 -33.81 -8.96
CA ILE A 536 5.27 -34.16 -9.96
C ILE A 536 3.92 -33.59 -9.56
N SER A 537 3.26 -32.84 -10.44
CA SER A 537 1.82 -32.57 -10.28
C SER A 537 1.04 -33.77 -10.82
N PRO A 538 0.32 -34.53 -9.97
CA PRO A 538 -0.48 -35.66 -10.43
C PRO A 538 -1.69 -35.19 -11.26
N GLU A 539 -2.19 -33.96 -11.09
CA GLU A 539 -3.24 -33.40 -11.94
C GLU A 539 -2.73 -33.16 -13.38
N GLY A 540 -1.52 -32.62 -13.48
CA GLY A 540 -0.89 -32.23 -14.73
C GLY A 540 -1.68 -31.21 -15.55
N THR A 541 -2.62 -30.51 -14.90
CA THR A 541 -3.35 -29.32 -15.33
C THR A 541 -3.52 -28.45 -14.08
N SER A 542 -3.48 -27.13 -14.24
CA SER A 542 -3.62 -26.17 -13.13
C SER A 542 -5.09 -25.84 -12.85
N TYR A 543 -5.44 -25.63 -11.59
CA TYR A 543 -6.80 -25.27 -11.15
C TYR A 543 -6.79 -24.04 -10.23
N ALA A 544 -7.95 -23.40 -10.04
CA ALA A 544 -8.12 -22.45 -8.94
C ALA A 544 -8.02 -23.18 -7.59
N SER A 545 -7.59 -22.48 -6.53
CA SER A 545 -7.46 -23.08 -5.19
C SER A 545 -8.74 -23.76 -4.71
N GLU A 546 -9.90 -23.21 -5.04
CA GLU A 546 -11.21 -23.73 -4.64
C GLU A 546 -11.70 -24.93 -5.45
N GLU A 547 -11.06 -25.19 -6.59
CA GLU A 547 -11.42 -26.27 -7.54
C GLU A 547 -10.41 -27.42 -7.52
N SER A 548 -9.26 -27.20 -6.91
CA SER A 548 -8.20 -28.19 -6.73
C SER A 548 -8.51 -29.15 -5.55
N PRO A 549 -8.15 -30.44 -5.64
CA PRO A 549 -7.47 -31.07 -6.74
C PRO A 549 -8.45 -31.58 -7.82
N GLY A 550 -8.11 -31.38 -9.08
CA GLY A 550 -8.64 -32.13 -10.21
C GLY A 550 -8.20 -33.60 -10.24
N PRO A 551 -8.56 -34.34 -11.31
CA PRO A 551 -8.28 -35.76 -11.42
C PRO A 551 -6.78 -36.11 -11.39
N PHE A 552 -6.38 -37.03 -10.51
CA PHE A 552 -5.00 -37.50 -10.45
C PHE A 552 -4.68 -38.48 -11.59
N LYS A 553 -3.55 -38.25 -12.26
CA LYS A 553 -2.93 -39.14 -13.23
C LYS A 553 -2.06 -40.17 -12.51
N MET A 554 -1.90 -41.33 -13.15
CA MET A 554 -1.19 -42.48 -12.58
C MET A 554 0.35 -42.32 -12.54
N GLY A 555 0.93 -41.31 -13.19
CA GLY A 555 2.38 -41.23 -13.44
C GLY A 555 3.26 -41.32 -12.19
N ALA A 556 3.01 -40.47 -11.19
CA ALA A 556 3.77 -40.47 -9.93
C ALA A 556 3.59 -41.78 -9.14
N PHE A 557 2.37 -42.33 -9.14
CA PHE A 557 2.04 -43.56 -8.41
C PHE A 557 2.66 -44.80 -9.06
N ASN A 558 2.64 -44.89 -10.39
CA ASN A 558 3.35 -45.93 -11.12
C ASN A 558 4.86 -45.86 -10.88
N LEU A 559 5.44 -44.66 -10.83
CA LEU A 559 6.87 -44.47 -10.56
C LEU A 559 7.24 -44.96 -9.16
N ALA A 560 6.43 -44.65 -8.14
CA ALA A 560 6.60 -45.19 -6.79
C ALA A 560 6.39 -46.70 -6.72
N TYR A 561 5.46 -47.25 -7.52
CA TYR A 561 5.23 -48.69 -7.58
C TYR A 561 6.42 -49.44 -8.22
N GLN A 562 7.14 -48.81 -9.14
CA GLN A 562 8.35 -49.36 -9.75
C GLN A 562 9.60 -49.23 -8.85
N ASN A 563 9.56 -48.39 -7.82
CA ASN A 563 10.67 -48.11 -6.91
C ASN A 563 10.19 -48.27 -5.44
N PRO A 564 10.09 -49.50 -4.91
CA PRO A 564 9.44 -49.79 -3.62
C PRO A 564 10.02 -49.10 -2.38
N GLU A 565 11.27 -48.68 -2.45
CA GLU A 565 12.00 -47.94 -1.42
C GLU A 565 11.62 -46.45 -1.37
N VAL A 566 10.98 -45.93 -2.42
CA VAL A 566 10.64 -44.52 -2.57
C VAL A 566 9.26 -44.22 -1.97
N CYS A 567 9.20 -43.20 -1.11
CA CYS A 567 7.95 -42.64 -0.62
C CYS A 567 7.40 -41.56 -1.56
N ILE A 568 6.08 -41.44 -1.60
CA ILE A 568 5.38 -40.27 -2.13
C ILE A 568 5.12 -39.32 -0.96
N VAL A 569 5.65 -38.11 -1.01
CA VAL A 569 5.43 -37.03 -0.04
C VAL A 569 4.43 -36.03 -0.62
N PRO A 570 3.17 -36.00 -0.15
CA PRO A 570 2.16 -35.10 -0.66
C PRO A 570 2.28 -33.71 -0.04
N ILE A 571 2.14 -32.66 -0.84
CA ILE A 571 2.14 -31.26 -0.40
C ILE A 571 0.87 -30.60 -0.89
N VAL A 572 0.07 -30.10 0.04
CA VAL A 572 -1.12 -29.30 -0.25
C VAL A 572 -0.73 -27.82 -0.30
N LEU A 573 -1.09 -27.15 -1.39
CA LEU A 573 -0.89 -25.72 -1.59
C LEU A 573 -2.23 -25.00 -1.68
N PHE A 574 -2.31 -23.79 -1.14
CA PHE A 574 -3.53 -22.97 -1.20
C PHE A 574 -3.19 -21.48 -1.34
N ASN A 575 -4.02 -20.76 -2.08
CA ASN A 575 -3.92 -19.34 -2.46
C ASN A 575 -2.79 -18.96 -3.44
N PHE A 576 -1.96 -19.89 -3.95
CA PHE A 576 -0.89 -19.52 -4.90
C PHE A 576 -1.41 -18.94 -6.24
N ASP A 577 -2.70 -19.10 -6.53
CA ASP A 577 -3.45 -18.48 -7.63
C ASP A 577 -3.95 -17.07 -7.33
N LYS A 578 -3.79 -16.60 -6.09
CA LYS A 578 -4.27 -15.28 -5.65
C LYS A 578 -3.13 -14.26 -5.62
N ARG A 579 -3.49 -13.00 -5.89
CA ARG A 579 -2.56 -11.86 -5.89
C ARG A 579 -2.06 -11.51 -4.48
N ILE A 580 -0.80 -11.11 -4.40
CA ILE A 580 -0.25 -10.39 -3.25
C ILE A 580 -0.76 -8.94 -3.23
N PRO A 581 -0.68 -8.21 -2.10
CA PRO A 581 -0.36 -8.67 -0.75
C PRO A 581 -1.59 -9.12 0.05
N ALA A 582 -2.76 -9.25 -0.57
CA ALA A 582 -4.04 -9.44 0.13
C ALA A 582 -4.31 -10.89 0.61
N ASN A 583 -3.39 -11.82 0.35
CA ASN A 583 -3.59 -13.23 0.65
C ASN A 583 -2.35 -13.85 1.30
N THR A 584 -2.58 -14.63 2.35
CA THR A 584 -1.59 -15.53 2.96
C THR A 584 -1.48 -16.81 2.12
N TYR A 585 -0.27 -17.27 1.85
CA TYR A 585 -0.02 -18.52 1.13
C TYR A 585 0.17 -19.68 2.10
N TYR A 586 -0.43 -20.82 1.80
CA TYR A 586 -0.38 -21.99 2.67
C TYR A 586 0.26 -23.18 1.98
N ALA A 587 1.15 -23.85 2.70
CA ALA A 587 1.70 -25.14 2.32
C ALA A 587 1.60 -26.12 3.49
N ARG A 588 1.10 -27.32 3.22
CA ARG A 588 1.05 -28.40 4.21
C ARG A 588 1.64 -29.67 3.64
N ILE A 589 2.71 -30.12 4.27
CA ILE A 589 3.37 -31.38 3.96
C ILE A 589 2.58 -32.48 4.70
N LEU A 590 2.11 -33.47 3.96
CA LEU A 590 1.34 -34.60 4.50
C LEU A 590 2.25 -35.79 4.78
N GLU A 591 1.71 -36.75 5.53
CA GLU A 591 2.40 -38.00 5.85
C GLU A 591 2.87 -38.72 4.57
N PRO A 592 4.15 -39.14 4.50
CA PRO A 592 4.66 -39.86 3.35
C PRO A 592 3.96 -41.21 3.15
N LEU A 593 3.68 -41.54 1.90
CA LEU A 593 3.04 -42.78 1.50
C LEU A 593 4.08 -43.72 0.92
N LYS A 594 4.25 -44.87 1.56
CA LYS A 594 4.94 -46.00 0.96
C LYS A 594 3.94 -46.86 0.21
N LEU A 595 3.98 -46.81 -1.11
CA LEU A 595 2.88 -47.32 -1.93
C LEU A 595 2.63 -48.83 -1.75
N HIS A 596 3.69 -49.62 -1.60
CA HIS A 596 3.58 -51.08 -1.37
C HIS A 596 2.99 -51.46 -0.01
N GLU A 597 2.87 -50.52 0.92
CA GLU A 597 2.15 -50.74 2.19
C GLU A 597 0.64 -50.46 2.05
N LYS A 598 0.23 -49.80 0.96
CA LYS A 598 -1.17 -49.39 0.70
C LYS A 598 -1.81 -50.16 -0.45
N VAL A 599 -1.00 -50.75 -1.34
CA VAL A 599 -1.43 -51.42 -2.57
C VAL A 599 -0.69 -52.75 -2.68
N GLU A 600 -1.41 -53.88 -2.72
CA GLU A 600 -0.82 -55.22 -2.76
C GLU A 600 -0.40 -55.64 -4.16
N ASN A 601 -1.10 -55.15 -5.19
CA ASN A 601 -0.83 -55.46 -6.59
C ASN A 601 -1.23 -54.31 -7.53
N GLU A 602 -0.63 -54.30 -8.73
CA GLU A 602 -0.81 -53.23 -9.72
C GLU A 602 -2.30 -52.96 -10.10
N LYS A 603 -3.17 -53.98 -10.03
CA LYS A 603 -4.61 -53.81 -10.34
C LYS A 603 -5.33 -52.92 -9.33
N GLN A 604 -4.87 -52.88 -8.08
CA GLN A 604 -5.43 -52.04 -7.03
C GLN A 604 -4.92 -50.59 -7.10
N LEU A 605 -3.90 -50.30 -7.92
CA LEU A 605 -3.27 -49.00 -7.97
C LEU A 605 -4.22 -47.90 -8.46
N LYS A 606 -4.98 -48.16 -9.53
CA LYS A 606 -5.94 -47.18 -10.06
C LYS A 606 -7.08 -46.87 -9.07
N PRO A 607 -7.76 -47.86 -8.47
CA PRO A 607 -8.70 -47.61 -7.37
C PRO A 607 -8.10 -46.79 -6.22
N PHE A 608 -6.88 -47.12 -5.78
CA PHE A 608 -6.18 -46.40 -4.73
C PHE A 608 -5.97 -44.93 -5.09
N VAL A 609 -5.52 -44.61 -6.30
CA VAL A 609 -5.30 -43.22 -6.73
C VAL A 609 -6.60 -42.40 -6.69
N TYR A 610 -7.74 -42.96 -7.10
CA TYR A 610 -9.04 -42.28 -7.02
C TYR A 610 -9.50 -42.05 -5.59
N GLU A 611 -9.24 -43.00 -4.69
CA GLU A 611 -9.53 -42.82 -3.27
C GLU A 611 -8.62 -41.76 -2.65
N TYR A 612 -7.32 -41.85 -2.93
CA TYR A 612 -6.32 -40.94 -2.42
C TYR A 612 -6.55 -39.49 -2.89
N GLN A 613 -7.00 -39.28 -4.12
CA GLN A 613 -7.42 -37.95 -4.59
C GLN A 613 -8.50 -37.34 -3.69
N ARG A 614 -9.48 -38.13 -3.23
CA ARG A 614 -10.54 -37.66 -2.32
C ARG A 614 -9.98 -37.33 -0.93
N THR A 615 -9.03 -38.13 -0.43
CA THR A 615 -8.30 -37.82 0.80
C THR A 615 -7.53 -36.52 0.68
N PHE A 616 -6.83 -36.31 -0.43
CA PHE A 616 -6.09 -35.08 -0.71
C PHE A 616 -7.04 -33.86 -0.79
N ALA A 617 -8.19 -33.99 -1.46
CA ALA A 617 -9.21 -32.94 -1.53
C ALA A 617 -9.74 -32.56 -0.15
N ALA A 618 -9.92 -33.53 0.76
CA ALA A 618 -10.32 -33.25 2.14
C ALA A 618 -9.26 -32.45 2.91
N GLU A 619 -7.97 -32.64 2.62
CA GLU A 619 -6.90 -31.83 3.21
C GLU A 619 -6.85 -30.40 2.63
N VAL A 620 -7.12 -30.22 1.33
CA VAL A 620 -7.29 -28.88 0.73
C VAL A 620 -8.43 -28.12 1.42
N GLU A 621 -9.57 -28.78 1.62
CA GLU A 621 -10.74 -28.18 2.28
C GLU A 621 -10.46 -27.79 3.74
N LYS A 622 -9.61 -28.54 4.47
CA LYS A 622 -9.16 -28.15 5.81
C LYS A 622 -8.35 -26.84 5.77
N ILE A 623 -7.44 -26.70 4.81
CA ILE A 623 -6.64 -25.46 4.66
C ILE A 623 -7.53 -24.28 4.25
N ARG A 624 -8.50 -24.52 3.36
CA ARG A 624 -9.49 -23.49 2.99
C ARG A 624 -10.21 -22.94 4.22
N ARG A 625 -10.73 -23.81 5.09
CA ARG A 625 -11.42 -23.39 6.32
C ARG A 625 -10.51 -22.57 7.24
N LEU A 626 -9.25 -22.98 7.40
CA LEU A 626 -8.25 -22.22 8.15
C LEU A 626 -8.01 -20.83 7.52
N SER A 627 -7.95 -20.74 6.19
CA SER A 627 -7.80 -19.47 5.48
C SER A 627 -9.03 -18.57 5.63
N ASP A 628 -10.24 -19.14 5.67
CA ASP A 628 -11.50 -18.39 5.82
C ASP A 628 -11.70 -17.90 7.26
N GLU A 629 -11.25 -18.66 8.26
CA GLU A 629 -11.28 -18.26 9.68
C GLU A 629 -10.35 -17.07 9.96
N GLN A 630 -9.21 -16.98 9.28
CA GLN A 630 -8.27 -15.85 9.45
C GLN A 630 -8.71 -14.57 8.74
N LYS A 631 -9.69 -14.65 7.83
CA LYS A 631 -10.28 -13.49 7.13
C LYS A 631 -11.44 -12.85 7.92
N LYS A 632 -11.92 -13.49 8.99
CA LYS A 632 -12.97 -13.00 9.89
C LYS A 632 -12.35 -12.38 11.13
#